data_AF-A0A8J2RAW0-F1
#
_entry.id   AF-A0A8J2RAW0-F1
#
_cell.length_a   1.000
_cell.length_b   1.000
_cell.length_c   1.000
_cell.angle_alpha   90.00
_cell.angle_beta   90.00
_cell.angle_gamma   90.00
#
_symmetry.space_group_name_H-M   'P 1'
#
loop_
_entity.id
_entity.type
_entity.pdbx_description
1 polymer ?
#
loop_
_entity_poly.entity_id
_entity_poly.type
_entity_poly.pdbx_seq_one_letter_code
_entity_poly.pdbx_strand_id
1 'polypeptide(L)'
;MKKRDAGTAPKLGDRVPYVLCSAAKNTPAYMKAEDPIYVLENSVPIDFNYYLENQLSKPLLRIFEPILGEKAESLLLKGEHTRTKAMVTSKVGALAAFTKKKEKCIGCKTVMPNDTKKALCDHCLKNEGQLYITEVFKLRQLQERFSRLWTECQRCQGSLHEEVLCTNRDCTIFYMRKKVGMELDTQEKTVLRFGEPIW
;
A
#
# COMPACT_ATOMS: atom_id res chain seq x y z
N MET A 1 1.16 -0.90 21.17
CA MET A 1 2.30 -1.86 21.23
C MET A 1 2.23 -2.72 22.49
N LYS A 2 2.48 -2.20 23.71
CA LYS A 2 2.56 -3.01 24.95
C LYS A 2 1.38 -3.96 25.25
N LYS A 3 0.13 -3.56 24.95
CA LYS A 3 -1.06 -4.42 25.14
C LYS A 3 -1.18 -5.55 24.09
N ARG A 4 -0.53 -5.39 22.94
CA ARG A 4 -0.61 -6.33 21.80
C ARG A 4 0.57 -7.28 21.78
N ASP A 5 1.77 -6.76 22.04
CA ASP A 5 2.99 -7.53 22.22
C ASP A 5 3.86 -6.84 23.28
N ALA A 6 4.02 -7.50 24.42
CA ALA A 6 4.79 -6.99 25.55
C ALA A 6 6.30 -7.10 25.31
N GLY A 7 6.75 -8.03 24.46
CA GLY A 7 8.17 -8.27 24.17
C GLY A 7 8.79 -7.15 23.31
N THR A 8 7.99 -6.53 22.45
CA THR A 8 8.42 -5.46 21.53
C THR A 8 8.06 -4.06 22.04
N ALA A 9 7.69 -3.92 23.32
CA ALA A 9 7.30 -2.65 23.89
C ALA A 9 8.51 -1.69 24.05
N PRO A 10 8.38 -0.42 23.62
CA PRO A 10 9.47 0.55 23.74
C PRO A 10 9.78 0.86 25.20
N LYS A 11 11.06 1.03 25.51
CA LYS A 11 11.57 1.44 26.82
C LYS A 11 11.73 2.95 26.89
N LEU A 12 11.94 3.45 28.10
CA LEU A 12 12.21 4.87 28.31
C LEU A 12 13.51 5.26 27.59
N GLY A 13 13.44 6.23 26.67
CA GLY A 13 14.57 6.68 25.85
C GLY A 13 14.57 6.17 24.41
N ASP A 14 13.72 5.18 24.09
CA ASP A 14 13.65 4.63 22.73
C ASP A 14 12.86 5.54 21.77
N ARG A 15 13.32 5.63 20.52
CA ARG A 15 12.55 6.28 19.44
C ARG A 15 11.46 5.34 18.93
N VAL A 16 10.21 5.78 19.00
CA VAL A 16 9.05 4.99 18.55
C VAL A 16 8.59 5.45 17.17
N PRO A 17 8.73 4.64 16.11
CA PRO A 17 8.19 4.97 14.80
C PRO A 17 6.66 4.86 14.80
N TYR A 18 5.99 5.80 14.14
CA TYR A 18 4.55 5.79 13.97
C TYR A 18 4.14 6.39 12.63
N VAL A 19 2.94 6.02 12.17
CA VAL A 19 2.26 6.65 11.03
C VAL A 19 0.86 7.08 11.44
N LEU A 20 0.35 8.15 10.83
CA LEU A 20 -0.98 8.68 11.12
C LEU A 20 -2.01 8.06 10.17
N CYS A 21 -2.94 7.32 10.75
CA CYS A 21 -4.04 6.67 10.05
C CYS A 21 -5.22 7.62 9.87
N SER A 22 -6.00 7.37 8.82
CA SER A 22 -7.26 8.06 8.60
C SER A 22 -8.28 7.67 9.67
N ALA A 23 -8.95 8.67 10.24
CA ALA A 23 -10.02 8.49 11.22
C ALA A 23 -11.10 9.55 11.00
N ALA A 24 -12.14 9.52 11.85
CA ALA A 24 -13.23 10.49 11.78
C ALA A 24 -12.73 11.94 11.90
N LYS A 25 -13.53 12.86 11.36
CA LYS A 25 -13.24 14.30 11.45
C LYS A 25 -13.16 14.69 12.94
N ASN A 26 -12.15 15.49 13.29
CA ASN A 26 -11.84 15.94 14.67
C ASN A 26 -11.32 14.87 15.64
N THR A 27 -10.98 13.66 15.19
CA THR A 27 -10.22 12.72 16.05
C THR A 27 -8.83 13.29 16.34
N PRO A 28 -8.40 13.34 17.61
CA PRO A 28 -7.11 13.91 17.96
C PRO A 28 -5.95 13.07 17.40
N ALA A 29 -4.85 13.73 17.03
CA ALA A 29 -3.74 13.10 16.32
C ALA A 29 -3.11 11.91 17.09
N TYR A 30 -3.06 11.97 18.42
CA TYR A 30 -2.51 10.90 19.24
C TYR A 30 -3.33 9.59 19.16
N MET A 31 -4.62 9.65 18.83
CA MET A 31 -5.47 8.47 18.61
C MET A 31 -5.33 7.90 17.19
N LYS A 32 -4.75 8.66 16.27
CA LYS A 32 -4.52 8.25 14.87
C LYS A 32 -3.16 7.57 14.66
N ALA A 33 -2.25 7.69 15.63
CA ALA A 33 -0.88 7.20 15.52
C ALA A 33 -0.84 5.68 15.72
N GLU A 34 -0.27 4.97 14.75
CA GLU A 34 -0.23 3.51 14.73
C GLU A 34 1.13 2.99 14.24
N ASP A 35 1.43 1.72 14.55
CA ASP A 35 2.70 1.08 14.14
C ASP A 35 2.72 0.81 12.63
N PRO A 36 3.79 1.20 11.89
CA PRO A 36 3.86 0.99 10.44
C PRO A 36 3.69 -0.48 10.02
N ILE A 37 4.18 -1.44 10.82
CA ILE A 37 4.03 -2.87 10.53
C ILE A 37 2.57 -3.28 10.63
N TYR A 38 1.88 -2.86 11.68
CA TYR A 38 0.46 -3.13 11.88
C TYR A 38 -0.39 -2.53 10.76
N VAL A 39 -0.07 -1.31 10.33
CA VAL A 39 -0.76 -0.63 9.23
C VAL A 39 -0.62 -1.40 7.91
N LEU A 40 0.57 -1.94 7.61
CA LEU A 40 0.81 -2.75 6.43
C LEU A 40 -0.01 -4.04 6.45
N GLU A 41 0.04 -4.81 7.55
CA GLU A 41 -0.67 -6.10 7.67
C GLU A 41 -2.19 -5.96 7.57
N ASN A 42 -2.73 -4.94 8.23
CA ASN A 42 -4.17 -4.72 8.35
C ASN A 42 -4.73 -3.80 7.26
N SER A 43 -3.86 -3.30 6.37
CA SER A 43 -4.23 -2.39 5.27
C SER A 43 -5.00 -1.17 5.78
N VAL A 44 -4.57 -0.59 6.91
CA VAL A 44 -5.24 0.57 7.51
C VAL A 44 -4.97 1.80 6.63
N PRO A 45 -6.00 2.58 6.25
CA PRO A 45 -5.82 3.76 5.41
C PRO A 45 -4.98 4.83 6.11
N ILE A 46 -4.05 5.44 5.38
CA ILE A 46 -3.20 6.52 5.86
C ILE A 46 -3.92 7.87 5.66
N ASP A 47 -3.74 8.82 6.57
CA ASP A 47 -4.32 10.17 6.46
C ASP A 47 -3.50 11.04 5.49
N PHE A 48 -3.68 10.83 4.18
CA PHE A 48 -2.94 11.59 3.16
C PHE A 48 -3.12 13.10 3.25
N ASN A 49 -4.30 13.57 3.65
CA ASN A 49 -4.55 15.01 3.80
C ASN A 49 -3.67 15.59 4.92
N TYR A 50 -3.55 14.88 6.06
CA TYR A 50 -2.65 15.31 7.13
C TYR A 50 -1.20 15.42 6.65
N TYR A 51 -0.67 14.41 5.95
CA TYR A 51 0.71 14.44 5.45
C TYR A 51 0.92 15.57 4.43
N LEU A 52 -0.06 15.79 3.54
CA LEU A 52 0.00 16.85 2.55
C LEU A 52 -0.05 18.24 3.19
N GLU A 53 -1.01 18.50 4.07
CA GLU A 53 -1.25 19.81 4.68
C GLU A 53 -0.26 20.14 5.79
N ASN A 54 0.10 19.18 6.67
CA ASN A 54 0.91 19.49 7.85
C ASN A 54 2.41 19.30 7.62
N GLN A 55 2.81 18.37 6.75
CA GLN A 55 4.22 18.04 6.56
C GLN A 55 4.79 18.60 5.25
N LEU A 56 4.06 18.48 4.14
CA LEU A 56 4.59 18.85 2.82
C LEU A 56 4.27 20.29 2.41
N SER A 57 3.06 20.79 2.69
CA SER A 57 2.62 22.09 2.19
C SER A 57 3.52 23.24 2.61
N LYS A 58 3.80 23.38 3.92
CA LYS A 58 4.53 24.54 4.46
C LYS A 58 5.97 24.62 3.96
N PRO A 59 6.77 23.51 3.96
CA PRO A 59 8.10 23.54 3.37
C PRO A 59 8.09 23.84 1.87
N LEU A 60 7.14 23.28 1.12
CA LEU A 60 7.03 23.51 -0.32
C LEU A 60 6.69 24.97 -0.63
N LEU A 61 5.72 25.55 0.06
CA LEU A 61 5.36 26.96 -0.09
C LEU A 61 6.54 27.86 0.21
N ARG A 62 7.28 27.61 1.31
CA ARG A 62 8.44 28.41 1.67
C ARG A 62 9.53 28.44 0.58
N ILE A 63 9.69 27.36 -0.18
CA ILE A 63 10.68 27.26 -1.27
C ILE A 63 10.16 27.93 -2.55
N PHE A 64 8.89 27.74 -2.87
CA PHE A 64 8.31 28.13 -4.16
C PHE A 64 7.64 29.50 -4.17
N GLU A 65 7.21 30.03 -3.02
CA GLU A 65 6.56 31.33 -2.88
C GLU A 65 7.43 32.50 -3.39
N PRO A 66 8.75 32.55 -3.19
CA PRO A 66 9.59 33.61 -3.77
C PRO A 66 9.64 33.61 -5.31
N ILE A 67 9.33 32.48 -5.96
CA ILE A 67 9.41 32.31 -7.42
C ILE A 67 8.03 32.47 -8.05
N LEU A 68 7.02 31.84 -7.46
CA LEU A 68 5.66 31.75 -8.01
C LEU A 68 4.68 32.78 -7.40
N GLY A 69 5.11 33.49 -6.35
CA GLY A 69 4.29 34.42 -5.58
C GLY A 69 3.12 33.73 -4.86
N GLU A 70 2.08 34.51 -4.57
CA GLU A 70 0.89 34.06 -3.80
C GLU A 70 0.09 32.94 -4.48
N LYS A 71 0.31 32.66 -5.76
CA LYS A 71 -0.37 31.59 -6.51
C LYS A 71 0.27 30.22 -6.34
N ALA A 72 1.38 30.11 -5.62
CA ALA A 72 2.09 28.85 -5.42
C ALA A 72 1.20 27.76 -4.78
N GLU A 73 0.38 28.13 -3.78
CA GLU A 73 -0.48 27.16 -3.08
C GLU A 73 -1.57 26.59 -3.99
N SER A 74 -2.27 27.46 -4.72
CA SER A 74 -3.37 27.06 -5.58
C SER A 74 -2.90 26.30 -6.81
N LEU A 75 -1.67 26.51 -7.28
CA LEU A 75 -1.10 25.78 -8.41
C LEU A 75 -0.52 24.41 -8.00
N LEU A 76 0.17 24.34 -6.87
CA LEU A 76 0.89 23.13 -6.46
C LEU A 76 0.01 22.12 -5.73
N LEU A 77 -0.83 22.59 -4.80
CA LEU A 77 -1.55 21.72 -3.85
C LEU A 77 -3.02 21.52 -4.23
N LYS A 78 -3.57 22.39 -5.07
CA LYS A 78 -4.96 22.35 -5.52
C LYS A 78 -4.93 22.24 -7.06
N GLY A 79 -5.83 21.45 -7.64
CA GLY A 79 -5.88 21.32 -9.10
C GLY A 79 -6.41 19.98 -9.60
N GLU A 80 -6.32 19.80 -10.91
CA GLU A 80 -6.78 18.57 -11.56
C GLU A 80 -5.90 17.37 -11.22
N HIS A 81 -4.61 17.60 -10.98
CA HIS A 81 -3.62 16.58 -10.65
C HIS A 81 -3.84 15.94 -9.27
N THR A 82 -4.61 16.55 -8.36
CA THR A 82 -4.87 16.02 -7.01
C THR A 82 -6.24 15.33 -6.87
N ARG A 83 -7.02 15.22 -7.95
CA ARG A 83 -8.38 14.64 -7.92
C ARG A 83 -8.39 13.11 -7.80
N THR A 84 -7.28 12.43 -8.09
CA THR A 84 -7.16 10.98 -7.94
C THR A 84 -6.72 10.60 -6.53
N LYS A 85 -7.63 9.99 -5.76
CA LYS A 85 -7.33 9.42 -4.44
C LYS A 85 -7.33 7.89 -4.51
N ALA A 86 -6.19 7.28 -4.18
CA ALA A 86 -6.10 5.85 -3.95
C ALA A 86 -6.44 5.57 -2.47
N MET A 87 -7.69 5.19 -2.20
CA MET A 87 -8.10 4.79 -0.85
C MET A 87 -8.09 3.27 -0.73
N VAL A 88 -7.43 2.79 0.33
CA VAL A 88 -7.44 1.38 0.72
C VAL A 88 -8.57 1.17 1.74
N THR A 89 -9.32 0.09 1.59
CA THR A 89 -10.33 -0.32 2.57
C THR A 89 -9.63 -1.09 3.70
N SER A 90 -9.83 -0.67 4.95
CA SER A 90 -9.25 -1.35 6.11
C SER A 90 -9.82 -2.75 6.27
N LYS A 91 -8.97 -3.72 6.62
CA LYS A 91 -9.42 -5.06 7.03
C LYS A 91 -9.92 -5.09 8.47
N VAL A 92 -9.60 -4.05 9.25
CA VAL A 92 -9.94 -3.93 10.66
C VAL A 92 -11.14 -3.00 10.82
N GLY A 93 -12.17 -3.50 11.50
CA GLY A 93 -13.38 -2.76 11.84
C GLY A 93 -14.61 -3.68 11.93
N ALA A 94 -15.56 -3.36 12.81
CA ALA A 94 -16.79 -4.15 12.97
C ALA A 94 -17.57 -4.28 11.66
N LEU A 95 -17.61 -3.23 10.84
CA LEU A 95 -18.26 -3.28 9.52
C LEU A 95 -17.50 -4.13 8.48
N ALA A 96 -16.17 -4.24 8.59
CA ALA A 96 -15.38 -5.03 7.65
C ALA A 96 -15.72 -6.53 7.75
N ALA A 97 -16.07 -7.02 8.94
CA ALA A 97 -16.50 -8.41 9.15
C ALA A 97 -17.79 -8.79 8.41
N PHE A 98 -18.67 -7.81 8.14
CA PHE A 98 -19.94 -8.04 7.43
C PHE A 98 -19.86 -7.73 5.93
N THR A 99 -18.70 -7.29 5.43
CA THR A 99 -18.54 -6.89 4.03
C THR A 99 -18.16 -8.10 3.16
N LYS A 100 -19.07 -8.56 2.30
CA LYS A 100 -18.76 -9.60 1.31
C LYS A 100 -17.98 -8.98 0.14
N LYS A 101 -16.76 -9.47 -0.10
CA LYS A 101 -15.97 -9.09 -1.27
C LYS A 101 -16.67 -9.59 -2.54
N LYS A 102 -17.10 -8.66 -3.40
CA LYS A 102 -17.56 -8.97 -4.77
C LYS A 102 -16.41 -8.74 -5.75
N GLU A 103 -16.21 -9.69 -6.65
CA GLU A 103 -15.20 -9.57 -7.69
C GLU A 103 -15.63 -8.55 -8.76
N LYS A 104 -14.65 -7.82 -9.27
CA LYS A 104 -14.82 -6.79 -10.31
C LYS A 104 -14.08 -7.21 -11.58
N CYS A 105 -14.57 -6.76 -12.72
CA CYS A 105 -13.85 -6.89 -14.00
C CYS A 105 -12.53 -6.10 -13.92
N ILE A 106 -11.41 -6.71 -14.32
CA ILE A 106 -10.09 -6.07 -14.28
C ILE A 106 -10.00 -4.87 -15.24
N GLY A 107 -10.63 -4.97 -16.42
CA GLY A 107 -10.62 -3.89 -17.41
C GLY A 107 -11.50 -2.70 -17.04
N CYS A 108 -12.80 -2.90 -16.92
CA CYS A 108 -13.77 -1.82 -16.74
C CYS A 108 -14.23 -1.58 -15.30
N LYS A 109 -13.76 -2.38 -14.33
CA LYS A 109 -14.11 -2.26 -12.89
C LYS A 109 -15.59 -2.46 -12.55
N THR A 110 -16.42 -2.94 -13.49
CA THR A 110 -17.82 -3.29 -13.23
C THR A 110 -17.89 -4.46 -12.26
N VAL A 111 -18.86 -4.42 -11.35
CA VAL A 111 -19.11 -5.51 -10.38
C VAL A 111 -19.71 -6.69 -11.13
N MET A 112 -19.17 -7.90 -10.92
CA MET A 112 -19.68 -9.11 -11.56
C MET A 112 -20.94 -9.60 -10.83
N PRO A 113 -22.06 -9.86 -11.54
CA PRO A 113 -23.33 -10.22 -10.91
C PRO A 113 -23.36 -11.65 -10.34
N ASN A 114 -22.64 -12.58 -10.97
CA ASN A 114 -22.51 -13.96 -10.51
C ASN A 114 -21.14 -14.16 -9.85
N ASP A 115 -21.07 -14.97 -8.78
CA ASP A 115 -19.85 -15.39 -8.07
C ASP A 115 -18.92 -16.27 -8.95
N THR A 116 -18.98 -16.09 -10.27
CA THR A 116 -18.08 -16.71 -11.24
C THR A 116 -16.71 -16.08 -11.10
N LYS A 117 -15.69 -16.91 -10.85
CA LYS A 117 -14.26 -16.53 -10.72
C LYS A 117 -13.62 -15.97 -12.00
N LYS A 118 -14.42 -15.49 -12.97
CA LYS A 118 -13.93 -14.90 -14.22
C LYS A 118 -13.17 -13.61 -13.97
N ALA A 119 -12.05 -13.40 -14.67
CA ALA A 119 -11.28 -12.16 -14.64
C ALA A 119 -12.00 -10.96 -15.30
N LEU A 120 -12.74 -11.23 -16.37
CA LEU A 120 -13.33 -10.21 -17.25
C LEU A 120 -14.85 -10.35 -17.39
N CYS A 121 -15.51 -9.23 -17.72
CA CYS A 121 -16.89 -9.22 -18.17
C CYS A 121 -16.99 -9.50 -19.68
N ASP A 122 -18.19 -9.86 -20.16
CA ASP A 122 -18.39 -10.26 -21.55
C ASP A 122 -18.00 -9.18 -22.58
N HIS A 123 -18.09 -7.91 -22.20
CA HIS A 123 -17.62 -6.79 -23.02
C HIS A 123 -16.09 -6.72 -23.13
N CYS A 124 -15.37 -7.00 -22.04
CA CYS A 124 -13.91 -6.92 -21.99
C CYS A 124 -13.20 -8.18 -22.50
N LEU A 125 -13.91 -9.30 -22.69
CA LEU A 125 -13.34 -10.54 -23.25
C LEU A 125 -12.67 -10.32 -24.62
N LYS A 126 -13.18 -9.38 -25.43
CA LYS A 126 -12.57 -9.05 -26.73
C LYS A 126 -11.11 -8.60 -26.62
N ASN A 127 -10.76 -7.95 -25.49
CA ASN A 127 -9.41 -7.43 -25.24
C ASN A 127 -8.66 -8.25 -24.18
N GLU A 128 -9.03 -9.52 -24.00
CA GLU A 128 -8.46 -10.39 -22.96
C GLU A 128 -6.94 -10.50 -23.05
N GLY A 129 -6.39 -10.77 -24.24
CA GLY A 129 -4.95 -10.91 -24.43
C GLY A 129 -4.17 -9.67 -23.99
N GLN A 130 -4.64 -8.47 -24.34
CA GLN A 130 -3.98 -7.22 -23.95
C GLN A 130 -4.03 -6.99 -22.43
N LEU A 131 -5.17 -7.26 -21.80
CA LEU A 131 -5.34 -7.11 -20.35
C LEU A 131 -4.49 -8.14 -19.60
N TYR A 132 -4.47 -9.38 -20.06
CA TYR A 132 -3.65 -10.45 -19.49
C TYR A 132 -2.16 -10.10 -19.54
N ILE A 133 -1.64 -9.71 -20.71
CA ILE A 133 -0.23 -9.31 -20.88
C ILE A 133 0.13 -8.16 -19.92
N THR A 134 -0.78 -7.19 -19.78
CA THR A 134 -0.57 -6.05 -18.86
C THR A 134 -0.45 -6.51 -17.40
N GLU A 135 -1.32 -7.42 -16.95
CA GLU A 135 -1.28 -7.92 -15.57
C GLU A 135 -0.09 -8.86 -15.30
N VAL A 136 0.30 -9.67 -16.29
CA VAL A 136 1.49 -10.53 -16.21
C VAL A 136 2.77 -9.69 -16.19
N PHE A 137 2.84 -8.61 -16.97
CA PHE A 137 3.98 -7.70 -16.94
C PHE A 137 4.14 -7.03 -15.57
N LYS A 138 3.04 -6.60 -14.95
CA LYS A 138 3.05 -6.10 -13.56
C LYS A 138 3.52 -7.17 -12.58
N LEU A 139 3.06 -8.41 -12.72
CA LEU A 139 3.49 -9.52 -11.89
C LEU A 139 5.01 -9.73 -12.00
N ARG A 140 5.54 -9.74 -13.22
CA ARG A 140 6.98 -9.89 -13.48
C ARG A 140 7.80 -8.76 -12.84
N GLN A 141 7.35 -7.51 -12.93
CA GLN A 141 8.02 -6.38 -12.27
C GLN A 141 8.04 -6.53 -10.74
N LEU A 142 6.93 -6.99 -10.15
CA LEU A 142 6.85 -7.25 -8.71
C LEU A 142 7.76 -8.40 -8.30
N GLN A 143 7.82 -9.48 -9.08
CA GLN A 143 8.73 -10.61 -8.85
C GLN A 143 10.19 -10.17 -8.89
N GLU A 144 10.60 -9.43 -9.92
CA GLU A 144 11.96 -8.92 -10.04
C GLU A 144 12.33 -8.02 -8.85
N ARG A 145 11.42 -7.12 -8.45
CA ARG A 145 11.61 -6.26 -7.29
C ARG A 145 11.70 -7.06 -6.00
N PHE A 146 10.87 -8.09 -5.83
CA PHE A 146 10.89 -8.97 -4.68
C PHE A 146 12.23 -9.70 -4.57
N SER A 147 12.68 -10.33 -5.66
CA SER A 147 13.96 -11.04 -5.72
C SER A 147 15.13 -10.12 -5.39
N ARG A 148 15.16 -8.90 -5.95
CA ARG A 148 16.21 -7.91 -5.64
C ARG A 148 16.24 -7.56 -4.15
N LEU A 149 15.10 -7.19 -3.57
CA LEU A 149 15.06 -6.79 -2.15
C LEU A 149 15.43 -7.95 -1.21
N TRP A 150 15.00 -9.17 -1.51
CA TRP A 150 15.27 -10.33 -0.67
C TRP A 150 16.72 -10.79 -0.74
N THR A 151 17.31 -10.79 -1.94
CA THR A 151 18.74 -11.09 -2.13
C THR A 151 19.65 -10.07 -1.44
N GLU A 152 19.30 -8.78 -1.47
CA GLU A 152 20.02 -7.75 -0.71
C GLU A 152 19.96 -8.01 0.81
N CYS A 153 18.81 -8.46 1.32
CA CYS A 153 18.71 -8.85 2.73
C CYS A 153 19.60 -10.06 3.09
N GLN A 154 19.67 -11.08 2.23
CA GLN A 154 20.54 -12.24 2.43
C GLN A 154 22.03 -11.85 2.39
N ARG A 155 22.41 -10.99 1.44
CA ARG A 155 23.77 -10.43 1.37
C ARG A 155 24.13 -9.64 2.62
N CYS A 156 23.21 -8.82 3.12
CA CYS A 156 23.40 -8.03 4.34
C CYS A 156 23.54 -8.92 5.60
N GLN A 157 22.82 -10.05 5.66
CA GLN A 157 22.96 -11.03 6.75
C GLN A 157 24.27 -11.81 6.66
N GLY A 158 24.78 -12.04 5.44
CA GLY A 158 25.99 -12.84 5.18
C GLY A 158 25.74 -14.36 5.13
N SER A 159 24.50 -14.81 5.36
CA SER A 159 24.08 -16.20 5.23
C SER A 159 23.06 -16.35 4.11
N LEU A 160 23.25 -17.38 3.27
CA LEU A 160 22.30 -17.77 2.22
C LEU A 160 21.39 -18.93 2.67
N HIS A 161 21.76 -19.61 3.74
CA HIS A 161 21.12 -20.87 4.18
C HIS A 161 20.21 -20.67 5.39
N GLU A 162 20.38 -19.58 6.13
CA GLU A 162 19.56 -19.24 7.29
C GLU A 162 18.44 -18.26 6.92
N GLU A 163 17.39 -18.23 7.74
CA GLU A 163 16.30 -17.28 7.57
C GLU A 163 16.73 -15.85 7.96
N VAL A 164 16.23 -14.86 7.21
CA VAL A 164 16.53 -13.44 7.45
C VAL A 164 15.63 -12.88 8.57
N LEU A 165 16.06 -13.01 9.83
CA LEU A 165 15.37 -12.47 11.01
C LEU A 165 15.78 -11.04 11.38
N CYS A 166 15.85 -10.14 10.40
CA CYS A 166 16.23 -8.74 10.61
C CYS A 166 15.06 -7.90 11.14
N THR A 167 15.29 -7.11 12.20
CA THR A 167 14.34 -6.18 12.84
C THR A 167 14.75 -4.71 12.75
N ASN A 168 15.79 -4.39 11.96
CA ASN A 168 16.29 -3.02 11.79
C ASN A 168 15.25 -2.13 11.08
N ARG A 169 14.62 -1.23 11.85
CA ARG A 169 13.55 -0.33 11.36
C ARG A 169 14.08 0.89 10.61
N ASP A 170 15.36 1.20 10.71
CA ASP A 170 16.00 2.31 9.99
C ASP A 170 16.44 1.88 8.57
N CYS A 171 16.43 0.57 8.29
CA CYS A 171 16.71 0.06 6.95
C CYS A 171 15.56 0.39 5.99
N THR A 172 15.87 1.02 4.86
CA THR A 172 14.90 1.37 3.81
C THR A 172 14.23 0.15 3.18
N ILE A 173 14.91 -1.00 3.19
CA ILE A 173 14.40 -2.28 2.65
C ILE A 173 13.40 -2.94 3.61
N PHE A 174 13.46 -2.66 4.92
CA PHE A 174 12.71 -3.40 5.94
C PHE A 174 11.19 -3.40 5.72
N TYR A 175 10.59 -2.22 5.52
CA TYR A 175 9.15 -2.12 5.21
C TYR A 175 8.86 -2.47 3.75
N MET A 176 9.80 -2.16 2.84
CA MET A 176 9.63 -2.36 1.40
C MET A 176 9.53 -3.84 1.03
N ARG A 177 10.38 -4.71 1.60
CA ARG A 177 10.33 -6.16 1.35
C ARG A 177 8.99 -6.77 1.75
N LYS A 178 8.43 -6.35 2.90
CA LYS A 178 7.13 -6.82 3.39
C LYS A 178 5.99 -6.34 2.50
N LYS A 179 6.02 -5.06 2.13
CA LYS A 179 5.04 -4.47 1.20
C LYS A 179 5.03 -5.19 -0.15
N VAL A 180 6.20 -5.37 -0.77
CA VAL A 180 6.31 -6.01 -2.09
C VAL A 180 5.86 -7.47 -2.02
N GLY A 181 6.16 -8.21 -0.94
CA GLY A 181 5.64 -9.56 -0.76
C GLY A 181 4.10 -9.62 -0.72
N MET A 182 3.45 -8.69 -0.01
CA MET A 182 1.98 -8.61 0.03
C MET A 182 1.36 -8.18 -1.31
N GLU A 183 2.01 -7.25 -2.02
CA GLU A 183 1.60 -6.82 -3.36
C GLU A 183 1.74 -7.96 -4.37
N LEU A 184 2.81 -8.76 -4.28
CA LEU A 184 3.06 -9.91 -5.14
C LEU A 184 1.99 -10.99 -4.97
N ASP A 185 1.67 -11.39 -3.74
CA ASP A 185 0.60 -12.36 -3.43
C ASP A 185 -0.78 -11.89 -3.94
N THR A 186 -1.05 -10.59 -3.84
CA THR A 186 -2.30 -10.00 -4.35
C THR A 186 -2.35 -10.00 -5.88
N GLN A 187 -1.23 -9.69 -6.54
CA GLN A 187 -1.15 -9.67 -8.00
C GLN A 187 -1.22 -11.08 -8.58
N GLU A 188 -0.58 -12.07 -7.95
CA GLU A 188 -0.64 -13.47 -8.34
C GLU A 188 -2.08 -14.00 -8.31
N LYS A 189 -2.82 -13.73 -7.22
CA LYS A 189 -4.27 -14.02 -7.13
C LYS A 189 -5.09 -13.35 -8.23
N THR A 190 -4.67 -12.18 -8.70
CA THR A 190 -5.35 -11.47 -9.79
C THR A 190 -5.08 -12.14 -11.14
N VAL A 191 -3.84 -12.57 -11.40
CA VAL A 191 -3.48 -13.29 -12.64
C VAL A 191 -4.12 -14.68 -12.67
N LEU A 192 -4.21 -15.38 -11.54
CA LEU A 192 -4.88 -16.68 -11.43
C LEU A 192 -6.38 -16.64 -11.83
N ARG A 193 -7.02 -15.47 -11.83
CA ARG A 193 -8.42 -15.31 -12.31
C ARG A 193 -8.59 -15.52 -13.81
N PHE A 194 -7.53 -15.43 -14.60
CA PHE A 194 -7.56 -15.71 -16.03
C PHE A 194 -7.52 -17.22 -16.34
N GLY A 195 -7.27 -18.06 -15.34
CA GLY A 195 -7.13 -19.51 -15.48
C GLY A 195 -5.67 -19.97 -15.35
N GLU A 196 -5.49 -21.27 -15.20
CA GLU A 196 -4.17 -21.89 -15.21
C GLU A 196 -3.68 -22.02 -16.65
N PRO A 197 -2.40 -21.73 -16.93
CA PRO A 197 -1.83 -21.99 -18.24
C PRO A 197 -1.82 -23.51 -18.47
N ILE A 198 -2.69 -23.97 -19.37
CA ILE A 198 -2.70 -25.35 -19.82
C ILE A 198 -1.59 -25.47 -20.87
N TRP A 199 -0.67 -26.39 -20.63
CA TRP A 199 0.46 -26.73 -21.48
C TRP A 199 0.14 -27.95 -22.32
#